data_AF-F4BW86-F1
#
_entry.id   AF-F4BW86-F1
#
_cell.length_a   1.000
_cell.length_b   1.000
_cell.length_c   1.000
_cell.angle_alpha   90.00
_cell.angle_beta   90.00
_cell.angle_gamma   90.00
#
_symmetry.space_group_name_H-M   'P 1'
#
loop_
_entity.id
_entity.type
_entity.pdbx_description
1 polymer ?
#
loop_
_entity_poly.entity_id
_entity_poly.type
_entity_poly.pdbx_seq_one_letter_code
_entity_poly.pdbx_strand_id
1 'polypeptide(L)'
;MEFTLSLESNPTTGYVWEATFDRAFLELKKKEFKESDGESVGSGGIETLTFVPIKAGRTEITMVHKRQWENIPLERRSFPIQITK
;
A
#
# COMPACT_ATOMS: atom_id res chain seq x y z
N MET A 1 1.05 12.21 13.71
CA MET A 1 0.15 12.40 12.55
C MET A 1 0.36 11.21 11.64
N GLU A 2 -0.70 10.54 11.20
CA GLU A 2 -0.62 9.41 10.26
C GLU A 2 -0.81 9.91 8.82
N PHE A 3 -0.36 9.11 7.85
CA PHE A 3 -0.58 9.37 6.42
C PHE A 3 -1.01 8.09 5.71
N THR A 4 -1.61 8.21 4.54
CA THR A 4 -2.10 7.08 3.76
C THR A 4 -1.48 7.02 2.38
N LEU A 5 -1.29 5.81 1.88
CA LEU A 5 -1.06 5.54 0.46
C LEU A 5 -2.28 4.80 -0.09
N SER A 6 -2.85 5.33 -1.17
CA SER A 6 -4.03 4.77 -1.84
C SER A 6 -3.67 4.40 -3.26
N LEU A 7 -3.89 3.15 -3.63
CA LEU A 7 -3.58 2.60 -4.95
C LEU A 7 -4.79 1.89 -5.51
N GLU A 8 -5.00 2.01 -6.82
CA GLU A 8 -6.01 1.22 -7.52
C GLU A 8 -5.67 -0.27 -7.38
N SER A 9 -6.68 -1.08 -7.08
CA SER A 9 -6.54 -2.51 -6.83
C SER A 9 -7.81 -3.22 -7.29
N ASN A 10 -7.69 -4.44 -7.80
CA ASN A 10 -8.85 -5.28 -8.08
C ASN A 10 -8.62 -6.66 -7.45
N PRO A 11 -9.03 -6.87 -6.18
CA PRO A 11 -8.74 -8.09 -5.45
C PRO A 11 -9.40 -9.33 -6.08
N THR A 12 -10.45 -9.18 -6.91
CA THR A 12 -11.06 -10.31 -7.63
C THR A 12 -10.11 -10.97 -8.63
N THR A 13 -9.05 -10.26 -9.05
CA THR A 13 -7.98 -10.80 -9.89
C THR A 13 -6.93 -11.57 -9.11
N GLY A 14 -6.99 -11.57 -7.78
CA GLY A 14 -6.00 -12.16 -6.87
C GLY A 14 -4.75 -11.31 -6.65
N TYR A 15 -4.60 -10.17 -7.33
CA TYR A 15 -3.51 -9.23 -7.08
C TYR A 15 -3.80 -8.38 -5.84
N VAL A 16 -2.78 -8.19 -5.01
CA VAL A 16 -2.83 -7.34 -3.80
C VAL A 16 -1.60 -6.46 -3.71
N TRP A 17 -1.71 -5.31 -3.06
CA TRP A 17 -0.57 -4.45 -2.77
C TRP A 17 0.11 -4.82 -1.45
N GLU A 18 1.39 -5.15 -1.49
CA GLU A 18 2.22 -5.38 -0.31
C GLU A 18 3.19 -4.21 -0.10
N ALA A 19 3.31 -3.72 1.13
CA ALA A 19 4.25 -2.66 1.47
C ALA A 19 5.51 -3.24 2.11
N THR A 20 6.67 -2.86 1.58
CA THR A 20 7.99 -3.05 2.20
C THR A 20 8.50 -1.69 2.65
N PHE A 21 8.84 -1.57 3.93
CA PHE A 21 9.28 -0.31 4.55
C PHE A 21 10.15 -0.58 5.78
N ASP A 22 10.92 0.42 6.20
CA ASP A 22 11.74 0.32 7.41
C ASP A 22 10.91 0.57 8.67
N ARG A 23 10.76 -0.48 9.50
CA ARG A 23 10.01 -0.44 10.76
C ARG A 23 10.66 0.43 11.84
N ALA A 24 11.91 0.85 11.67
CA ALA A 24 12.54 1.82 12.55
C ALA A 24 11.99 3.25 12.33
N PHE A 25 11.40 3.53 11.16
CA PHE A 25 10.85 4.84 10.81
C PHE A 25 9.33 4.87 10.72
N LEU A 26 8.70 3.76 10.34
CA LEU A 26 7.27 3.69 10.03
C LEU A 26 6.62 2.45 10.64
N GLU A 27 5.35 2.58 11.03
CA GLU A 27 4.47 1.47 11.38
C GLU A 27 3.31 1.42 10.39
N LEU A 28 2.95 0.22 9.91
CA LEU A 28 1.71 0.02 9.16
C LEU A 28 0.58 -0.21 10.15
N LYS A 29 -0.28 0.79 10.33
CA LYS A 29 -1.40 0.78 11.28
C LYS A 29 -2.62 0.06 10.73
N LYS A 30 -2.92 0.25 9.45
CA LYS A 30 -4.11 -0.31 8.81
C LYS A 30 -3.88 -0.56 7.33
N LYS A 31 -4.55 -1.59 6.82
CA LYS A 31 -4.68 -1.89 5.40
C LYS A 31 -6.14 -2.20 5.13
N GLU A 32 -6.75 -1.49 4.20
CA GLU A 32 -8.16 -1.66 3.84
C GLU A 32 -8.37 -1.57 2.33
N PHE A 33 -9.37 -2.28 1.83
CA PHE A 33 -9.80 -2.19 0.45
C PHE A 33 -11.22 -1.64 0.42
N LYS A 34 -11.46 -0.64 -0.42
CA LYS A 34 -12.78 -0.09 -0.70
C LYS A 34 -13.11 -0.30 -2.17
N GLU A 35 -14.19 -1.01 -2.45
CA GLU A 35 -14.73 -1.15 -3.81
C GLU A 35 -15.08 0.23 -4.39
N SER A 36 -14.91 0.40 -5.70
CA SER A 36 -15.44 1.59 -6.36
C SER A 36 -16.97 1.56 -6.31
N ASP A 37 -17.64 2.71 -6.25
CA ASP A 37 -19.10 2.84 -6.04
C ASP A 37 -19.94 2.30 -7.24
N GLY A 38 -19.38 1.46 -8.11
CA GLY A 38 -20.08 0.70 -9.13
C GLY A 38 -20.38 -0.71 -8.66
N GLU A 39 -21.66 -1.00 -8.42
CA GLU A 39 -22.26 -2.27 -7.94
C GLU A 39 -22.10 -3.47 -8.90
N SER A 40 -21.00 -3.56 -9.65
CA SER A 40 -20.72 -4.65 -10.57
C SER A 40 -19.74 -5.64 -9.96
N VAL A 41 -20.08 -6.93 -9.97
CA VAL A 41 -19.17 -8.01 -9.57
C VAL A 41 -17.88 -7.92 -10.40
N GLY A 42 -16.73 -7.83 -9.72
CA GLY A 42 -15.42 -7.70 -10.36
C GLY A 42 -14.96 -6.26 -10.60
N SER A 43 -15.70 -5.25 -10.15
CA SER A 43 -15.23 -3.87 -10.17
C SER A 43 -13.94 -3.74 -9.36
N GLY A 44 -13.00 -2.97 -9.89
CA GLY A 44 -11.83 -2.56 -9.12
C GLY A 44 -12.24 -1.65 -7.95
N GLY A 45 -11.27 -1.29 -7.14
CA GLY A 45 -11.43 -0.37 -6.04
C GLY A 45 -10.09 0.25 -5.66
N ILE A 46 -10.02 0.74 -4.43
CA ILE A 46 -8.82 1.36 -3.89
C ILE A 46 -8.36 0.60 -2.65
N GLU A 47 -7.11 0.19 -2.67
CA GLU A 47 -6.41 -0.36 -1.52
C GLU A 47 -5.65 0.78 -0.82
N THR A 48 -5.99 1.00 0.45
CA THR A 48 -5.45 2.08 1.27
C THR A 48 -4.65 1.51 2.43
N LEU A 49 -3.42 2.00 2.59
CA LEU A 49 -2.49 1.63 3.65
C LEU A 49 -2.19 2.86 4.50
N THR A 50 -2.45 2.76 5.80
CA THR A 50 -2.23 3.85 6.78
C THR A 50 -0.93 3.62 7.53
N PHE A 51 -0.02 4.59 7.45
CA PHE A 51 1.28 4.56 8.09
C PHE A 51 1.38 5.60 9.22
N VAL A 52 2.06 5.21 10.30
CA VAL A 52 2.39 6.09 11.41
C VAL A 52 3.91 6.30 11.44
N PRO A 53 4.41 7.55 11.35
CA PRO A 53 5.83 7.83 11.52
C PRO A 53 6.25 7.67 12.98
N ILE A 54 7.32 6.91 13.20
CA ILE A 54 7.90 6.61 14.52
C ILE A 54 9.09 7.53 14.81
N LYS A 55 9.88 7.86 13.78
CA LYS A 55 11.14 8.59 13.93
C LYS A 55 11.35 9.58 12.77
N ALA A 56 11.82 10.78 13.08
CA ALA A 56 12.24 11.75 12.07
C ALA A 56 13.43 11.23 11.24
N GLY A 57 13.45 11.57 9.95
CA GLY A 57 14.49 11.12 9.02
C GLY A 57 13.95 10.92 7.61
N ARG A 58 14.73 10.22 6.79
CA ARG A 58 14.36 9.84 5.43
C ARG A 58 14.26 8.32 5.36
N THR A 59 13.20 7.84 4.73
CA THR A 59 12.94 6.41 4.49
C THR A 59 12.22 6.26 3.15
N GLU A 60 11.93 5.02 2.77
CA GLU A 60 11.21 4.71 1.54
C GLU A 60 10.16 3.64 1.83
N ILE A 61 9.00 3.77 1.19
CA ILE A 61 7.99 2.71 1.10
C ILE A 61 8.02 2.17 -0.32
N THR A 62 8.25 0.87 -0.47
CA THR A 62 8.09 0.16 -1.73
C THR A 62 6.81 -0.66 -1.71
N MET A 63 5.89 -0.33 -2.62
CA MET A 63 4.63 -1.01 -2.85
C MET A 63 4.82 -2.05 -3.97
N VAL A 64 4.45 -3.30 -3.74
CA VAL A 64 4.60 -4.41 -4.67
C VAL A 64 3.22 -4.99 -4.97
N HIS A 65 2.82 -4.98 -6.24
CA HIS A 65 1.55 -5.53 -6.71
C HIS A 65 1.78 -6.93 -7.28
N LYS A 66 1.31 -7.96 -6.57
CA LYS A 66 1.49 -9.36 -6.99
C LYS A 66 0.37 -10.25 -6.45
N ARG A 67 0.21 -11.42 -7.06
CA ARG A 67 -0.49 -12.54 -6.42
C ARG A 67 0.41 -13.21 -5.40
N GLN A 68 -0.17 -13.74 -4.33
CA GLN A 68 0.61 -14.38 -3.24
C GLN A 68 1.44 -15.58 -3.71
N TRP A 69 1.01 -16.27 -4.77
CA TRP A 69 1.69 -17.43 -5.34
C TRP A 69 2.64 -17.10 -6.50
N GLU A 70 2.78 -15.83 -6.89
CA GLU A 70 3.67 -15.41 -7.97
C GLU A 70 5.00 -14.86 -7.43
N ASN A 71 6.10 -15.26 -8.07
CA ASN A 71 7.44 -14.78 -7.73
C ASN A 71 7.78 -13.45 -8.43
N ILE A 72 7.07 -13.12 -9.51
CA ILE A 72 7.28 -11.92 -10.31
C ILE A 72 6.10 -10.99 -10.06
N PRO A 73 6.31 -9.79 -9.51
CA PRO A 73 5.23 -8.84 -9.34
C PRO A 73 4.85 -8.21 -10.67
N LEU A 74 3.56 -7.91 -10.80
CA LEU A 74 3.00 -7.17 -11.92
C LEU A 74 3.55 -5.74 -11.94
N GLU A 75 3.66 -5.13 -10.76
CA GLU A 75 4.06 -3.74 -10.63
C GLU A 75 4.81 -3.49 -9.32
N ARG A 76 5.72 -2.53 -9.34
CA ARG A 76 6.37 -1.98 -8.14
C ARG A 76 6.36 -0.45 -8.19
N ARG A 77 6.06 0.18 -7.06
CA ARG A 77 6.10 1.64 -6.89
C ARG A 77 6.88 2.01 -5.65
N SER A 78 7.79 2.97 -5.75
CA SER A 78 8.61 3.44 -4.64
C SER A 78 8.26 4.88 -4.27
N PHE A 79 8.10 5.12 -2.98
CA PHE A 79 7.71 6.41 -2.42
C PHE A 79 8.76 6.86 -1.40
N PRO A 80 9.62 7.84 -1.74
CA PRO A 80 10.53 8.42 -0.76
C PRO A 80 9.74 9.25 0.25
N ILE A 81 9.94 8.98 1.53
CA ILE A 81 9.24 9.63 2.64
C ILE A 81 10.25 10.45 3.46
N GLN A 82 9.95 11.73 3.62
CA GLN A 82 10.68 12.61 4.54
C GLN A 82 9.81 12.87 5.77
N ILE A 83 10.27 12.41 6.93
CA ILE A 83 9.60 12.60 8.22
C ILE A 83 10.31 13.76 8.93
N THR A 84 9.62 14.89 9.02
CA THR A 84 10.09 16.08 9.75
C THR A 84 9.50 16.11 11.16
N LYS A 85 10.20 16.77 12.09
CA LYS A 85 9.75 16.99 13.47
C LYS A 85 8.78 18.16 13.56
#